data_AF-A0A925NH01-F1
#
_entry.id   AF-A0A925NH01-F1
#
_cell.length_a   1.000
_cell.length_b   1.000
_cell.length_c   1.000
_cell.angle_alpha   90.00
_cell.angle_beta   90.00
_cell.angle_gamma   90.00
#
_symmetry.space_group_name_H-M   'P 1'
#
loop_
_entity.id
_entity.type
_entity.pdbx_description
1 polymer ?
#
loop_
_entity_poly.entity_id
_entity_poly.type
_entity_poly.pdbx_seq_one_letter_code
_entity_poly.pdbx_strand_id
1 'polypeptide(L)'
;MANGKKLIALSLLSSALSTQMVLAQPAQSGQPGQTGGAQTAQSNAQAISMYNLGLNAYKQGSTEAAIIFFRRACDIDPNLPDAQYNLGMLFQSQRRLKEAVPRFQEVLRVKPADPDAHYQLALCLIELGRGSEARPHLASIPPSNPHFPDAQKRAANINDSGGAQGNVPLAGMNTQSQPAEMRPAPIEQQQQAPPQQVYNPGPPQQTYSPSPQQVEAPQQRYMPAQPVYTPPPVQPVVQVQQTAPIRSAANPAPVLANSTVRIIATNFNAPSGLAFDRTGHLYIANFNSNSIDRISPDGSRSIFSSGANFKGPIGVAIDDSNNVYVANYTSGTIARINPAGISTIIGTGFKAPYYLTMDRDGNLYVTQQDDNSVVRMSLPRPAQASAIKP
;
A
#
# COMPACT_ATOMS: atom_id res chain seq x y z
N MET A 1 55.94 -11.67 -30.98
CA MET A 1 55.04 -10.50 -30.98
C MET A 1 53.67 -11.03 -30.55
N ALA A 2 53.33 -10.90 -29.25
CA ALA A 2 52.37 -9.93 -28.70
C ALA A 2 50.91 -10.34 -29.01
N ASN A 3 49.91 -10.32 -28.13
CA ASN A 3 49.76 -10.16 -26.68
C ASN A 3 48.24 -10.32 -26.40
N GLY A 4 47.87 -10.81 -25.22
CA GLY A 4 46.55 -10.52 -24.61
C GLY A 4 45.45 -11.56 -24.85
N LYS A 5 44.57 -11.89 -23.90
CA LYS A 5 44.26 -11.32 -22.57
C LYS A 5 43.78 -12.46 -21.67
N LYS A 6 44.26 -12.43 -20.42
CA LYS A 6 43.81 -13.29 -19.31
C LYS A 6 42.33 -13.00 -18.99
N LEU A 7 41.50 -14.03 -19.00
CA LEU A 7 40.17 -14.01 -18.37
C LEU A 7 40.38 -14.14 -16.86
N ILE A 8 40.11 -13.06 -16.14
CA ILE A 8 40.05 -13.05 -14.67
C ILE A 8 38.67 -13.58 -14.29
N ALA A 9 38.64 -14.77 -13.69
CA ALA A 9 37.49 -15.27 -12.97
C ALA A 9 37.29 -14.41 -11.72
N LEU A 10 36.20 -13.66 -11.65
CA LEU A 10 35.81 -12.92 -10.47
C LEU A 10 34.86 -13.80 -9.64
N SER A 11 35.43 -14.48 -8.65
CA SER A 11 34.68 -15.12 -7.57
C SER A 11 34.12 -14.03 -6.65
N LEU A 12 32.78 -13.90 -6.61
CA LEU A 12 32.11 -13.16 -5.54
C LEU A 12 31.67 -14.15 -4.47
N LEU A 13 32.43 -14.16 -3.36
CA LEU A 13 32.06 -14.80 -2.12
C LEU A 13 30.69 -14.26 -1.66
N SER A 14 29.72 -15.16 -1.54
CA SER A 14 28.53 -14.92 -0.73
C SER A 14 28.91 -15.13 0.73
N SER A 15 29.07 -14.05 1.49
CA SER A 15 29.18 -14.11 2.94
C SER A 15 27.83 -14.54 3.52
N ALA A 16 27.80 -15.74 4.11
CA ALA A 16 26.69 -16.22 4.91
C ALA A 16 26.61 -15.42 6.21
N LEU A 17 25.49 -14.71 6.42
CA LEU A 17 25.14 -14.20 7.75
C LEU A 17 24.23 -15.25 8.41
N SER A 18 24.86 -16.12 9.21
CA SER A 18 24.17 -17.05 10.10
C SER A 18 23.64 -16.27 11.30
N THR A 19 22.35 -15.94 11.32
CA THR A 19 21.71 -15.46 12.55
C THR A 19 21.28 -16.66 13.38
N GLN A 20 21.98 -16.90 14.48
CA GLN A 20 21.62 -17.89 15.48
C GLN A 20 20.25 -17.57 16.09
N MET A 21 19.44 -18.63 16.18
CA MET A 21 18.14 -18.68 16.79
C MET A 21 18.30 -18.64 18.32
N VAL A 22 17.95 -17.52 18.97
CA VAL A 22 17.77 -17.48 20.43
C VAL A 22 16.35 -17.96 20.72
N LEU A 23 16.24 -19.12 21.37
CA LEU A 23 15.00 -19.64 21.94
C LEU A 23 14.59 -18.77 23.14
N ALA A 24 13.49 -18.04 23.02
CA ALA A 24 12.82 -17.42 24.16
C ALA A 24 11.47 -18.11 24.40
N GLN A 25 11.37 -18.78 25.55
CA GLN A 25 10.16 -19.38 26.11
C GLN A 25 9.17 -18.31 26.61
N PRO A 26 7.89 -18.63 26.87
CA PRO A 26 6.84 -17.64 27.01
C PRO A 26 6.86 -16.97 28.39
N ALA A 27 6.84 -15.64 28.42
CA ALA A 27 6.55 -14.87 29.63
C ALA A 27 5.03 -14.72 29.79
N GLN A 28 4.52 -15.17 30.93
CA GLN A 28 3.14 -15.00 31.36
C GLN A 28 2.84 -13.56 31.77
N SER A 29 1.61 -13.13 31.45
CA SER A 29 0.72 -12.20 32.16
C SER A 29 1.24 -10.86 32.70
N GLY A 30 0.65 -9.76 32.19
CA GLY A 30 0.34 -8.59 33.03
C GLY A 30 0.44 -7.22 32.35
N GLN A 31 -0.73 -6.58 32.18
CA GLN A 31 -1.03 -5.15 32.02
C GLN A 31 -1.35 -4.59 30.60
N PRO A 32 -2.50 -3.87 30.45
CA PRO A 32 -2.91 -3.24 29.21
C PRO A 32 -2.31 -1.83 29.10
N GLY A 33 -1.54 -1.57 28.05
CA GLY A 33 -1.06 -0.21 27.76
C GLY A 33 0.12 -0.06 26.80
N GLN A 34 0.81 -1.13 26.38
CA GLN A 34 2.05 -0.99 25.59
C GLN A 34 2.13 -1.83 24.30
N THR A 35 1.02 -2.27 23.71
CA THR A 35 1.05 -3.05 22.45
C THR A 35 1.06 -2.20 21.18
N GLY A 36 0.72 -0.92 21.25
CA GLY A 36 0.58 -0.04 20.07
C GLY A 36 1.89 0.35 19.39
N GLY A 37 2.95 0.62 20.15
CA GLY A 37 4.22 1.14 19.61
C GLY A 37 5.03 0.12 18.80
N ALA A 38 4.98 -1.16 19.17
CA ALA A 38 5.71 -2.21 18.46
C ALA A 38 5.05 -2.54 17.11
N GLN A 39 3.71 -2.52 17.03
CA GLN A 39 2.96 -2.79 15.80
C GLN A 39 3.03 -1.62 14.80
N THR A 40 2.96 -0.36 15.27
CA THR A 40 3.16 0.79 14.38
C THR A 40 4.61 0.89 13.89
N ALA A 41 5.61 0.61 14.73
CA ALA A 41 7.00 0.55 14.31
C ALA A 41 7.26 -0.57 13.29
N GLN A 42 6.68 -1.76 13.50
CA GLN A 42 6.78 -2.87 12.53
C GLN A 42 6.04 -2.57 11.22
N SER A 43 4.86 -1.93 11.27
CA SER A 43 4.11 -1.50 10.08
C SER A 43 4.89 -0.46 9.28
N ASN A 44 5.56 0.48 9.96
CA ASN A 44 6.39 1.49 9.32
C ASN A 44 7.63 0.87 8.64
N ALA A 45 8.35 -0.01 9.35
CA ALA A 45 9.48 -0.75 8.77
C ALA A 45 9.09 -1.59 7.55
N GLN A 46 7.89 -2.20 7.56
CA GLN A 46 7.38 -2.95 6.43
C GLN A 46 7.04 -2.04 5.23
N ALA A 47 6.44 -0.87 5.46
CA ALA A 47 6.17 0.11 4.42
C ALA A 47 7.47 0.61 3.78
N ILE A 48 8.48 0.93 4.59
CA ILE A 48 9.81 1.36 4.14
C ILE A 48 10.50 0.25 3.34
N SER A 49 10.37 -1.01 3.76
CA SER A 49 10.90 -2.16 3.00
C SER A 49 10.27 -2.25 1.61
N MET A 50 8.94 -2.19 1.51
CA MET A 50 8.23 -2.19 0.23
C MET A 50 8.64 -1.01 -0.64
N TYR A 51 8.77 0.16 -0.04
CA TYR A 51 9.23 1.35 -0.73
C TYR A 51 10.64 1.18 -1.31
N ASN A 52 11.58 0.61 -0.56
CA ASN A 52 12.94 0.34 -1.04
C ASN A 52 12.96 -0.69 -2.18
N LEU A 53 12.07 -1.69 -2.14
CA LEU A 53 11.89 -2.61 -3.27
C LEU A 53 11.40 -1.86 -4.52
N GLY A 54 10.52 -0.87 -4.36
CA GLY A 54 10.07 0.01 -5.44
C GLY A 54 11.22 0.82 -6.06
N LEU A 55 12.06 1.44 -5.23
CA LEU A 55 13.26 2.15 -5.69
C LEU A 55 14.21 1.24 -6.46
N ASN A 56 14.45 0.02 -5.96
CA ASN A 56 15.32 -0.94 -6.62
C ASN A 56 14.73 -1.44 -7.95
N ALA A 57 13.43 -1.69 -8.00
CA ALA A 57 12.73 -2.06 -9.23
C ALA A 57 12.82 -0.95 -10.28
N TYR A 58 12.66 0.31 -9.88
CA TYR A 58 12.80 1.45 -10.78
C TYR A 58 14.23 1.58 -11.33
N LYS A 59 15.25 1.45 -10.47
CA LYS A 59 16.67 1.46 -10.89
C LYS A 59 16.99 0.37 -11.91
N GLN A 60 16.28 -0.75 -11.85
CA GLN A 60 16.39 -1.86 -12.82
C GLN A 60 15.57 -1.64 -14.10
N GLY A 61 14.92 -0.48 -14.26
CA GLY A 61 14.06 -0.17 -15.40
C GLY A 61 12.68 -0.85 -15.36
N SER A 62 12.34 -1.53 -14.26
CA SER A 62 11.08 -2.24 -14.10
C SER A 62 10.00 -1.32 -13.52
N THR A 63 9.54 -0.36 -14.32
CA THR A 63 8.57 0.67 -13.91
C THR A 63 7.28 0.08 -13.32
N GLU A 64 6.72 -0.97 -13.92
CA GLU A 64 5.49 -1.60 -13.42
C GLU A 64 5.69 -2.27 -12.05
N ALA A 65 6.82 -2.93 -11.84
CA ALA A 65 7.15 -3.49 -10.52
C ALA A 65 7.34 -2.38 -9.48
N ALA A 66 7.94 -1.26 -9.86
CA ALA A 66 8.08 -0.10 -8.97
C ALA A 66 6.72 0.47 -8.55
N ILE A 67 5.77 0.60 -9.48
CA ILE A 67 4.38 1.04 -9.18
C ILE A 67 3.73 0.12 -8.13
N ILE A 68 3.86 -1.19 -8.30
CA ILE A 68 3.27 -2.18 -7.38
C ILE A 68 3.87 -2.03 -5.97
N PHE A 69 5.19 -1.94 -5.87
CA PHE A 69 5.87 -1.81 -4.60
C PHE A 69 5.57 -0.48 -3.89
N PHE A 70 5.54 0.65 -4.62
CA PHE A 70 5.15 1.93 -4.04
C PHE A 70 3.70 1.96 -3.62
N ARG A 71 2.78 1.38 -4.40
CA ARG A 71 1.38 1.23 -3.99
C ARG A 71 1.27 0.44 -2.70
N ARG A 72 1.98 -0.69 -2.61
CA ARG A 72 1.99 -1.52 -1.40
C ARG A 72 2.54 -0.77 -0.18
N ALA A 73 3.59 0.04 -0.37
CA ALA A 73 4.11 0.89 0.70
C ALA A 73 3.05 1.91 1.18
N CYS A 74 2.33 2.54 0.25
CA CYS A 74 1.23 3.48 0.57
C CYS A 74 0.05 2.80 1.28
N ASP A 75 -0.27 1.55 0.92
CA ASP A 75 -1.35 0.79 1.57
C ASP A 75 -1.01 0.39 3.02
N ILE A 76 0.28 0.16 3.30
CA ILE A 76 0.76 -0.20 4.64
C ILE A 76 0.92 1.04 5.52
N ASP A 77 1.54 2.10 4.98
CA ASP A 77 1.67 3.38 5.64
C ASP A 77 1.16 4.53 4.75
N PRO A 78 -0.10 4.94 4.93
CA PRO A 78 -0.65 6.11 4.25
C PRO A 78 0.04 7.44 4.62
N ASN A 79 0.86 7.47 5.68
CA ASN A 79 1.63 8.63 6.13
C ASN A 79 3.09 8.60 5.66
N LEU A 80 3.44 7.77 4.67
CA LEU A 80 4.75 7.77 4.01
C LEU A 80 4.71 8.64 2.73
N PRO A 81 4.94 9.96 2.82
CA PRO A 81 4.79 10.88 1.69
C PRO A 81 5.75 10.58 0.54
N ASP A 82 6.93 10.02 0.81
CA ASP A 82 7.91 9.74 -0.25
C ASP A 82 7.43 8.61 -1.18
N ALA A 83 6.69 7.62 -0.64
CA ALA A 83 6.03 6.59 -1.43
C ALA A 83 4.93 7.16 -2.33
N GLN A 84 4.10 8.05 -1.79
CA GLN A 84 3.06 8.73 -2.57
C GLN A 84 3.67 9.62 -3.66
N TYR A 85 4.74 10.36 -3.33
CA TYR A 85 5.43 11.22 -4.28
C TYR A 85 6.01 10.41 -5.44
N ASN A 86 6.77 9.35 -5.16
CA ASN A 86 7.38 8.52 -6.19
C ASN A 86 6.32 7.78 -7.05
N LEU A 87 5.21 7.33 -6.45
CA LEU A 87 4.09 6.76 -7.19
C LEU A 87 3.44 7.81 -8.12
N GLY A 88 3.26 9.04 -7.65
CA GLY A 88 2.77 10.17 -8.45
C GLY A 88 3.69 10.49 -9.64
N MET A 89 5.00 10.52 -9.41
CA MET A 89 6.01 10.72 -10.45
C MET A 89 5.95 9.62 -11.53
N LEU A 90 5.78 8.36 -11.13
CA LEU A 90 5.64 7.25 -12.09
C LEU A 90 4.38 7.39 -12.94
N PHE A 91 3.22 7.69 -12.34
CA PHE A 91 1.99 7.94 -13.11
C PHE A 91 2.13 9.14 -14.04
N GLN A 92 2.76 10.24 -13.59
CA GLN A 92 3.00 11.42 -14.42
C GLN A 92 3.90 11.10 -15.63
N SER A 93 5.00 10.35 -15.42
CA SER A 93 5.89 9.93 -16.52
C SER A 93 5.19 9.04 -17.56
N GLN A 94 4.16 8.30 -17.14
CA GLN A 94 3.29 7.49 -18.01
C GLN A 94 2.13 8.29 -18.62
N ARG A 95 2.09 9.63 -18.46
CA ARG A 95 0.96 10.51 -18.83
C ARG A 95 -0.38 10.14 -18.18
N ARG A 96 -0.36 9.36 -17.09
CA ARG A 96 -1.54 8.98 -16.28
C ARG A 96 -1.89 10.08 -15.28
N LEU A 97 -2.11 11.30 -15.78
CA LEU A 97 -2.21 12.51 -14.97
C LEU A 97 -3.37 12.46 -13.95
N LYS A 98 -4.50 11.85 -14.32
CA LYS A 98 -5.65 11.67 -13.43
C LYS A 98 -5.33 10.81 -12.20
N GLU A 99 -4.38 9.89 -12.32
CA GLU A 99 -3.93 9.04 -11.22
C GLU A 99 -2.79 9.70 -10.43
N ALA A 100 -1.97 10.55 -11.07
CA ALA A 100 -0.87 11.27 -10.43
C ALA A 100 -1.37 12.34 -9.44
N VAL A 101 -2.38 13.14 -9.83
CA VAL A 101 -2.96 14.22 -9.01
C VAL A 101 -3.28 13.79 -7.57
N PRO A 102 -4.09 12.74 -7.31
CA PRO A 102 -4.41 12.34 -5.95
C PRO A 102 -3.18 11.87 -5.14
N ARG A 103 -2.11 11.41 -5.79
CA ARG A 103 -0.88 11.00 -5.09
C ARG A 103 -0.12 12.19 -4.54
N PHE A 104 0.04 13.26 -5.34
CA PHE A 104 0.65 14.49 -4.85
C PHE A 104 -0.21 15.20 -3.81
N GLN A 105 -1.54 15.09 -3.90
CA GLN A 105 -2.44 15.57 -2.84
C GLN A 105 -2.21 14.83 -1.50
N GLU A 106 -1.99 13.52 -1.51
CA GLU A 106 -1.65 12.77 -0.30
C GLU A 106 -0.29 13.18 0.29
N VAL A 107 0.69 13.56 -0.55
CA VAL A 107 1.94 14.14 -0.06
C VAL A 107 1.65 15.43 0.71
N LEU A 108 0.83 16.32 0.14
CA LEU A 108 0.46 17.60 0.75
C LEU A 108 -0.45 17.44 1.97
N ARG A 109 -1.20 16.34 2.09
CA ARG A 109 -1.94 16.01 3.31
C ARG A 109 -1.01 15.81 4.51
N VAL A 110 0.17 15.21 4.29
CA VAL A 110 1.16 14.94 5.34
C VAL A 110 2.17 16.08 5.49
N LYS A 111 2.62 16.65 4.36
CA LYS A 111 3.58 17.76 4.28
C LYS A 111 2.95 18.94 3.51
N PRO A 112 2.09 19.76 4.14
CA PRO A 112 1.33 20.81 3.45
C PRO A 112 2.16 21.90 2.79
N ALA A 113 3.43 22.05 3.16
CA ALA A 113 4.34 23.05 2.62
C ALA A 113 5.43 22.44 1.71
N ASP A 114 5.28 21.19 1.26
CA ASP A 114 6.25 20.52 0.39
C ASP A 114 6.27 21.18 -1.01
N PRO A 115 7.34 21.91 -1.36
CA PRO A 115 7.37 22.71 -2.59
C PRO A 115 7.42 21.84 -3.85
N ASP A 116 8.06 20.66 -3.82
CA ASP A 116 8.12 19.82 -5.02
C ASP A 116 6.78 19.14 -5.26
N ALA A 117 6.06 18.74 -4.20
CA ALA A 117 4.71 18.17 -4.34
C ALA A 117 3.71 19.21 -4.89
N HIS A 118 3.79 20.45 -4.40
CA HIS A 118 3.04 21.58 -4.94
C HIS A 118 3.35 21.82 -6.43
N TYR A 119 4.64 21.81 -6.78
CA TYR A 119 5.08 22.00 -8.15
C TYR A 119 4.59 20.88 -9.08
N GLN A 120 4.78 19.60 -8.71
CA GLN A 120 4.34 18.48 -9.54
C GLN A 120 2.83 18.40 -9.69
N LEU A 121 2.07 18.67 -8.61
CA LEU A 121 0.62 18.75 -8.68
C LEU A 121 0.17 19.85 -9.66
N ALA A 122 0.79 21.04 -9.58
CA ALA A 122 0.49 22.12 -10.52
C ALA A 122 0.78 21.74 -11.97
N LEU A 123 1.90 21.05 -12.25
CA LEU A 123 2.21 20.55 -13.59
C LEU A 123 1.13 19.60 -14.11
N CYS A 124 0.72 18.62 -13.30
CA CYS A 124 -0.36 17.70 -13.67
C CYS A 124 -1.68 18.43 -13.93
N LEU A 125 -2.02 19.42 -13.11
CA LEU A 125 -3.26 20.20 -13.26
C LEU A 125 -3.24 21.06 -14.53
N ILE A 126 -2.11 21.71 -14.85
CA ILE A 126 -1.94 22.47 -16.10
C ILE A 126 -2.12 21.55 -17.32
N GLU A 127 -1.46 20.39 -17.33
CA GLU A 127 -1.60 19.43 -18.44
C GLU A 127 -3.03 18.86 -18.57
N LEU A 128 -3.79 18.83 -17.48
CA LEU A 128 -5.22 18.48 -17.48
C LEU A 128 -6.14 19.66 -17.85
N GLY A 129 -5.61 20.85 -18.12
CA GLY A 129 -6.38 22.06 -18.41
C GLY A 129 -7.04 22.70 -17.16
N ARG A 130 -6.66 22.27 -15.96
CA ARG A 130 -7.19 22.73 -14.66
C ARG A 130 -6.33 23.86 -14.09
N GLY A 131 -6.09 24.90 -14.89
CA GLY A 131 -5.18 25.99 -14.56
C GLY A 131 -5.57 26.78 -13.30
N SER A 132 -6.88 27.00 -13.08
CA SER A 132 -7.40 27.69 -11.89
C SER A 132 -7.01 26.97 -10.59
N GLU A 133 -7.01 25.64 -10.59
CA GLU A 133 -6.58 24.82 -9.46
C GLU A 133 -5.06 24.76 -9.32
N ALA A 134 -4.31 24.88 -10.43
CA ALA A 134 -2.85 24.86 -10.41
C ALA A 134 -2.24 26.14 -9.79
N ARG A 135 -2.83 27.32 -10.06
CA ARG A 135 -2.34 28.62 -9.60
C ARG A 135 -1.98 28.69 -8.11
N PRO A 136 -2.86 28.30 -7.16
CA PRO A 136 -2.52 28.35 -5.73
C PRO A 136 -1.35 27.44 -5.37
N HIS A 137 -1.18 26.29 -6.04
CA HIS A 137 -0.03 25.41 -5.81
C HIS A 137 1.28 25.97 -6.37
N LEU A 138 1.24 26.76 -7.46
CA LEU A 138 2.44 27.46 -7.94
C LEU A 138 2.83 28.62 -6.99
N ALA A 139 1.83 29.32 -6.45
CA ALA A 139 2.04 30.43 -5.54
C ALA A 139 2.60 30.02 -4.17
N SER A 140 2.39 28.77 -3.74
CA SER A 140 2.93 28.25 -2.47
C SER A 140 4.40 27.86 -2.54
N ILE A 141 5.01 27.84 -3.74
CA ILE A 141 6.44 27.54 -3.89
C ILE A 141 7.24 28.76 -3.39
N PRO A 142 8.17 28.59 -2.42
CA PRO A 142 8.91 29.71 -1.85
C PRO A 142 10.00 30.21 -2.82
N PRO A 143 10.36 31.51 -2.78
CA PRO A 143 11.41 32.10 -3.63
C PRO A 143 12.77 31.41 -3.58
N SER A 144 13.08 30.71 -2.47
CA SER A 144 14.31 29.95 -2.27
C SER A 144 14.33 28.60 -2.98
N ASN A 145 13.19 28.07 -3.44
CA ASN A 145 13.12 26.77 -4.09
C ASN A 145 13.55 26.85 -5.57
N PRO A 146 14.30 25.86 -6.10
CA PRO A 146 14.74 25.85 -7.50
C PRO A 146 13.62 25.93 -8.55
N HIS A 147 12.42 25.45 -8.21
CA HIS A 147 11.25 25.49 -9.10
C HIS A 147 10.58 26.87 -9.13
N PHE A 148 10.91 27.79 -8.23
CA PHE A 148 10.22 29.09 -8.12
C PHE A 148 10.20 29.91 -9.41
N PRO A 149 11.33 30.10 -10.14
CA PRO A 149 11.32 30.89 -11.37
C PRO A 149 10.41 30.29 -12.45
N ASP A 150 10.38 28.96 -12.56
CA ASP A 150 9.51 28.27 -13.52
C ASP A 150 8.04 28.31 -13.08
N ALA A 151 7.79 28.16 -11.78
CA ALA A 151 6.46 28.27 -11.20
C ALA A 151 5.81 29.64 -11.46
N GLN A 152 6.57 30.73 -11.27
CA GLN A 152 6.10 32.09 -11.56
C GLN A 152 5.76 32.29 -13.04
N LYS A 153 6.62 31.79 -13.94
CA LYS A 153 6.35 31.83 -15.40
C LYS A 153 5.06 31.08 -15.75
N ARG A 154 4.87 29.87 -15.18
CA ARG A 154 3.66 29.08 -15.41
C ARG A 154 2.42 29.76 -14.85
N ALA A 155 2.51 30.34 -13.66
CA ALA A 155 1.38 31.02 -13.03
C ALA A 155 0.90 32.22 -13.87
N ALA A 156 1.84 33.00 -14.42
CA ALA A 156 1.56 34.12 -15.32
C ALA A 156 0.92 33.68 -16.65
N ASN A 157 1.25 32.48 -17.13
CA ASN A 157 0.76 31.95 -18.41
C ASN A 157 -0.54 31.14 -18.30
N ILE A 158 -1.05 30.90 -17.10
CA ILE A 158 -2.37 30.30 -16.92
C ILE A 158 -3.40 31.38 -17.29
N ASN A 159 -4.04 31.26 -18.45
CA ASN A 159 -5.12 32.15 -18.85
C ASN A 159 -6.42 31.77 -18.11
N ASP A 160 -7.12 32.75 -17.53
CA ASP A 160 -8.38 32.58 -16.79
C ASP A 160 -9.59 32.25 -17.67
N SER A 161 -9.38 32.02 -18.96
CA SER A 161 -10.42 31.64 -19.91
C SER A 161 -10.80 30.17 -19.70
N GLY A 162 -11.70 29.92 -18.74
CA GLY A 162 -12.40 28.65 -18.63
C GLY A 162 -13.08 28.31 -19.96
N GLY A 163 -12.51 27.37 -20.70
CA GLY A 163 -13.03 26.97 -21.99
C GLY A 163 -12.01 26.18 -22.76
N ALA A 164 -12.33 24.91 -23.03
CA ALA A 164 -11.54 24.01 -23.83
C ALA A 164 -11.04 24.67 -25.12
N GLN A 165 -9.74 24.94 -25.22
CA GLN A 165 -8.97 24.86 -26.47
C GLN A 165 -7.48 25.09 -26.21
N GLY A 166 -6.67 24.23 -26.81
CA GLY A 166 -5.26 24.51 -27.06
C GLY A 166 -4.32 23.67 -26.20
N ASN A 167 -3.96 22.51 -26.72
CA ASN A 167 -2.61 21.96 -26.54
C ASN A 167 -1.60 23.12 -26.56
N VAL A 168 -1.03 23.47 -25.41
CA VAL A 168 0.33 23.98 -25.40
C VAL A 168 1.17 22.74 -25.08
N PRO A 169 1.71 22.05 -26.10
CA PRO A 169 2.73 21.07 -25.80
C PRO A 169 3.86 21.85 -25.16
N LEU A 170 4.23 21.48 -23.93
CA LEU A 170 5.45 21.97 -23.32
C LEU A 170 6.63 21.42 -24.11
N ALA A 171 7.04 22.16 -25.14
CA ALA A 171 8.39 22.13 -25.67
C ALA A 171 9.31 22.53 -24.51
N GLY A 172 9.97 21.54 -23.92
CA GLY A 172 10.75 21.74 -22.70
C GLY A 172 10.90 20.51 -21.80
N MET A 173 10.43 19.33 -22.18
CA MET A 173 11.15 18.12 -21.76
C MET A 173 12.39 18.03 -22.64
N ASN A 174 13.45 18.77 -22.27
CA ASN A 174 14.78 18.36 -22.67
C ASN A 174 14.90 16.91 -22.21
N THR A 175 14.99 16.00 -23.18
CA THR A 175 15.23 14.56 -23.04
C THR A 175 16.63 14.25 -22.49
N GLN A 176 17.18 15.15 -21.67
CA GLN A 176 18.46 15.07 -20.97
C GLN A 176 18.40 15.69 -19.56
N SER A 177 17.21 15.90 -18.98
CA SER A 177 17.10 15.96 -17.53
C SER A 177 17.19 14.53 -17.02
N GLN A 178 18.11 14.26 -16.10
CA GLN A 178 18.29 12.97 -15.43
C GLN A 178 16.93 12.32 -15.11
N PRO A 179 16.81 10.97 -15.18
CA PRO A 179 15.59 10.29 -14.73
C PRO A 179 15.22 10.88 -13.37
N ALA A 180 14.01 11.43 -13.28
CA ALA A 180 13.60 12.24 -12.14
C ALA A 180 13.94 11.48 -10.87
N GLU A 181 14.86 12.04 -10.08
CA GLU A 181 15.47 11.33 -8.99
C GLU A 181 14.37 11.01 -8.00
N MET A 182 14.07 9.70 -7.86
CA MET A 182 13.08 9.27 -6.89
C MET A 182 13.55 9.72 -5.52
N ARG A 183 12.61 10.22 -4.71
CA ARG A 183 12.92 10.52 -3.32
C ARG A 183 13.47 9.24 -2.68
N PRO A 184 14.52 9.29 -1.86
CA PRO A 184 15.02 8.13 -1.14
C PRO A 184 14.08 7.81 0.04
N ALA A 185 14.34 6.71 0.74
CA ALA A 185 13.55 6.35 1.92
C ALA A 185 13.99 7.21 3.10
N PRO A 186 13.10 7.48 4.07
CA PRO A 186 13.52 7.88 5.40
C PRO A 186 14.51 6.84 5.96
N ILE A 187 15.68 7.28 6.42
CA ILE A 187 16.65 6.41 7.09
C ILE A 187 16.12 6.11 8.48
N GLU A 188 15.69 4.87 8.74
CA GLU A 188 15.56 4.41 10.12
C GLU A 188 16.98 4.24 10.70
N GLN A 189 17.29 5.01 11.73
CA GLN A 189 18.45 4.73 12.58
C GLN A 189 18.26 3.35 13.19
N GLN A 190 19.04 2.36 12.75
CA GLN A 190 19.31 1.13 13.51
C GLN A 190 20.15 1.44 14.77
N GLN A 191 19.76 2.45 15.56
CA GLN A 191 20.35 2.72 16.87
C GLN A 191 19.69 1.81 17.90
N GLN A 192 20.15 0.57 17.95
CA GLN A 192 20.33 -0.06 19.25
C GLN A 192 21.55 0.62 19.89
N ALA A 193 21.33 1.64 20.71
CA ALA A 193 22.36 2.11 21.63
C ALA A 193 22.65 1.00 22.66
N PRO A 194 23.92 0.71 23.00
CA PRO A 194 24.22 -0.25 24.05
C PRO A 194 23.65 0.25 25.39
N PRO A 195 23.16 -0.64 26.28
CA PRO A 195 22.57 -0.23 27.54
C PRO A 195 23.64 0.46 28.41
N GLN A 196 23.44 1.76 28.67
CA GLN A 196 24.16 2.48 29.71
C GLN A 196 23.70 1.91 31.06
N GLN A 197 24.59 1.19 31.74
CA GLN A 197 24.39 0.82 33.14
C GLN A 197 24.43 2.09 33.99
N VAL A 198 23.26 2.64 34.31
CA VAL A 198 23.16 3.68 35.35
C VAL A 198 23.10 2.98 36.69
N TYR A 199 24.24 2.96 37.37
CA TYR A 199 24.38 2.60 38.77
C TYR A 199 23.53 3.55 39.63
N ASN A 200 22.60 2.99 40.41
CA ASN A 200 21.71 3.74 41.31
C ASN A 200 22.12 3.48 42.77
N PRO A 201 22.78 4.43 43.47
CA PRO A 201 22.90 4.35 44.91
C PRO A 201 21.63 4.93 45.56
N GLY A 202 21.01 4.12 46.42
CA GLY A 202 19.83 4.49 47.21
C GLY A 202 20.09 5.64 48.21
N PRO A 203 19.01 6.17 48.83
CA PRO A 203 18.99 7.52 49.37
C PRO A 203 19.52 7.61 50.80
N PRO A 204 19.89 8.82 51.25
CA PRO A 204 19.69 9.21 52.63
C PRO A 204 18.88 10.50 52.79
N GLN A 205 17.81 10.35 53.58
CA GLN A 205 17.28 11.20 54.66
C GLN A 205 17.03 12.72 54.49
N GLN A 206 15.89 13.10 55.06
CA GLN A 206 15.20 14.40 55.09
C GLN A 206 16.00 15.56 55.68
N THR A 207 15.64 16.80 55.29
CA THR A 207 15.46 17.91 56.24
C THR A 207 14.37 18.89 55.75
N TYR A 208 13.59 19.36 56.73
CA TYR A 208 12.44 20.27 56.64
C TYR A 208 12.83 21.75 56.57
N SER A 209 11.88 22.59 56.12
CA SER A 209 11.39 23.86 56.75
C SER A 209 11.06 24.97 55.69
N PRO A 210 10.30 26.04 56.01
CA PRO A 210 8.87 26.11 55.69
C PRO A 210 8.46 27.39 54.93
N SER A 211 7.22 27.43 54.45
CA SER A 211 6.55 28.63 53.91
C SER A 211 5.94 29.50 55.03
N PRO A 212 5.76 30.82 54.85
CA PRO A 212 4.86 31.60 55.70
C PRO A 212 3.46 31.71 55.10
N GLN A 213 2.47 31.42 55.95
CA GLN A 213 1.04 31.62 55.75
C GLN A 213 0.66 33.09 56.02
N GLN A 214 -0.32 33.61 55.27
CA GLN A 214 -1.16 34.71 55.73
C GLN A 214 -2.56 34.17 56.05
N VAL A 215 -3.08 34.66 57.17
CA VAL A 215 -4.28 34.22 57.86
C VAL A 215 -5.40 35.20 57.55
N GLU A 216 -6.59 34.70 57.19
CA GLU A 216 -7.84 35.40 57.46
C GLU A 216 -9.02 34.41 57.54
N ALA A 217 -9.89 34.64 58.53
CA ALA A 217 -11.06 33.84 58.89
C ALA A 217 -12.35 34.71 58.80
N PRO A 218 -13.54 34.22 59.19
CA PRO A 218 -14.54 33.64 58.28
C PRO A 218 -15.82 34.49 58.18
N GLN A 219 -16.55 34.44 57.06
CA GLN A 219 -17.95 34.91 57.01
C GLN A 219 -18.86 33.96 56.24
N GLN A 220 -19.92 33.52 56.93
CA GLN A 220 -21.06 32.79 56.41
C GLN A 220 -21.88 33.70 55.47
N ARG A 221 -22.25 33.20 54.28
CA ARG A 221 -23.37 33.78 53.52
C ARG A 221 -24.28 32.73 52.88
N TYR A 222 -25.52 32.78 53.37
CA TYR A 222 -26.82 32.40 52.81
C TYR A 222 -26.88 32.08 51.31
N MET A 223 -27.55 30.96 50.99
CA MET A 223 -28.12 30.65 49.68
C MET A 223 -29.52 31.28 49.56
N PRO A 224 -29.89 31.93 48.43
CA PRO A 224 -31.28 32.14 48.09
C PRO A 224 -31.85 30.98 47.26
N ALA A 225 -33.09 30.61 47.53
CA ALA A 225 -33.87 29.64 46.78
C ALA A 225 -34.19 30.14 45.36
N GLN A 226 -34.13 29.25 44.38
CA GLN A 226 -34.51 29.50 42.99
C GLN A 226 -36.04 29.62 42.85
N PRO A 227 -36.56 30.48 41.95
CA PRO A 227 -38.00 30.64 41.75
C PRO A 227 -38.61 29.41 41.06
N VAL A 228 -39.81 29.02 41.50
CA VAL A 228 -40.61 27.94 40.92
C VAL A 228 -41.12 28.38 39.55
N TYR A 229 -40.63 27.75 38.49
CA TYR A 229 -41.15 27.91 37.14
C TYR A 229 -42.31 26.92 36.91
N THR A 230 -43.52 27.44 36.65
CA THR A 230 -44.64 26.64 36.16
C THR A 230 -44.76 26.81 34.63
N PRO A 231 -44.67 25.74 33.82
CA PRO A 231 -44.82 25.84 32.38
C PRO A 231 -46.30 26.09 31.95
N PRO A 232 -46.53 26.76 30.81
CA PRO A 232 -47.88 27.02 30.27
C PRO A 232 -48.51 25.75 29.65
N PRO A 233 -49.83 25.72 29.40
CA PRO A 233 -50.54 24.52 28.97
C PRO A 233 -50.16 24.08 27.55
N VAL A 234 -50.01 22.76 27.40
CA VAL A 234 -49.56 22.06 26.20
C VAL A 234 -50.60 22.15 25.09
N GLN A 235 -50.22 22.67 23.92
CA GLN A 235 -51.01 22.49 22.68
C GLN A 235 -50.78 21.06 22.13
N PRO A 236 -51.81 20.39 21.57
CA PRO A 236 -51.65 19.04 21.07
C PRO A 236 -50.73 19.02 19.84
N VAL A 237 -49.52 18.49 20.03
CA VAL A 237 -48.58 18.22 18.94
C VAL A 237 -49.08 17.00 18.17
N VAL A 238 -49.26 17.19 16.86
CA VAL A 238 -49.53 16.14 15.88
C VAL A 238 -48.49 15.03 16.04
N GLN A 239 -48.94 13.79 16.32
CA GLN A 239 -48.05 12.64 16.42
C GLN A 239 -47.41 12.36 15.05
N VAL A 240 -46.18 12.83 14.86
CA VAL A 240 -45.27 12.21 13.90
C VAL A 240 -44.80 10.92 14.56
N GLN A 241 -45.18 9.81 13.95
CA GLN A 241 -44.81 8.47 14.39
C GLN A 241 -43.29 8.38 14.53
N GLN A 242 -42.79 8.41 15.77
CA GLN A 242 -41.38 8.25 16.08
C GLN A 242 -40.94 6.87 15.60
N THR A 243 -40.05 6.85 14.61
CA THR A 243 -39.28 5.65 14.28
C THR A 243 -38.51 5.23 15.52
N ALA A 244 -38.49 3.92 15.78
CA ALA A 244 -37.87 3.34 16.96
C ALA A 244 -36.46 3.90 17.20
N PRO A 245 -36.03 4.12 18.47
CA PRO A 245 -34.67 4.56 18.75
C PRO A 245 -33.68 3.58 18.15
N ILE A 246 -32.75 4.08 17.33
CA ILE A 246 -31.63 3.32 16.82
C ILE A 246 -30.91 2.75 18.05
N ARG A 247 -30.96 1.42 18.23
CA ARG A 247 -30.12 0.75 19.21
C ARG A 247 -28.69 1.18 18.88
N SER A 248 -28.02 1.85 19.81
CA SER A 248 -26.58 2.09 19.68
C SER A 248 -25.97 0.72 19.45
N ALA A 249 -25.40 0.50 18.27
CA ALA A 249 -24.70 -0.73 17.99
C ALA A 249 -23.55 -0.77 19.00
N ALA A 250 -23.68 -1.62 20.03
CA ALA A 250 -22.53 -2.01 20.82
C ALA A 250 -21.45 -2.42 19.81
N ASN A 251 -20.26 -1.83 19.91
CA ASN A 251 -19.14 -2.16 19.04
C ASN A 251 -19.08 -3.69 18.87
N PRO A 252 -19.23 -4.24 17.66
CA PRO A 252 -19.21 -5.68 17.50
C PRO A 252 -17.87 -6.17 18.01
N ALA A 253 -17.90 -7.06 19.01
CA ALA A 253 -16.69 -7.67 19.52
C ALA A 253 -15.96 -8.36 18.35
N PRO A 254 -14.62 -8.23 18.24
CA PRO A 254 -13.87 -8.90 17.18
C PRO A 254 -14.17 -10.40 17.21
N VAL A 255 -14.73 -10.94 16.13
CA VAL A 255 -15.22 -12.34 16.02
C VAL A 255 -14.07 -13.37 15.93
N LEU A 256 -12.82 -12.92 15.89
CA LEU A 256 -11.64 -13.76 15.66
C LEU A 256 -10.94 -14.21 16.96
N ALA A 257 -11.67 -14.33 18.07
CA ALA A 257 -11.10 -14.58 19.41
C ALA A 257 -10.21 -15.84 19.53
N ASN A 258 -10.21 -16.74 18.54
CA ASN A 258 -9.38 -17.95 18.48
C ASN A 258 -8.55 -18.08 17.17
N SER A 259 -8.39 -16.99 16.41
CA SER A 259 -7.57 -17.03 15.19
C SER A 259 -6.09 -16.90 15.53
N THR A 260 -5.27 -17.83 15.03
CA THR A 260 -3.81 -17.74 15.12
C THR A 260 -3.22 -17.45 13.75
N VAL A 261 -2.31 -16.49 13.68
CA VAL A 261 -1.52 -16.19 12.47
C VAL A 261 -0.15 -16.81 12.64
N ARG A 262 0.29 -17.60 11.66
CA ARG A 262 1.64 -18.17 11.65
C ARG A 262 2.20 -18.16 10.24
N ILE A 263 3.52 -18.01 10.14
CA ILE A 263 4.25 -18.21 8.90
C ILE A 263 4.30 -19.72 8.63
N ILE A 264 3.75 -20.16 7.50
CA ILE A 264 3.78 -21.58 7.08
C ILE A 264 4.89 -21.87 6.06
N ALA A 265 5.40 -20.83 5.37
CA ALA A 265 6.49 -20.92 4.42
C ALA A 265 7.10 -19.53 4.17
N THR A 266 8.38 -19.50 3.80
CA THR A 266 9.16 -18.29 3.47
C THR A 266 9.88 -18.46 2.13
N ASN A 267 10.71 -17.49 1.74
CA ASN A 267 11.54 -17.51 0.52
C ASN A 267 10.73 -17.50 -0.78
N PHE A 268 9.62 -16.77 -0.79
CA PHE A 268 8.86 -16.44 -2.01
C PHE A 268 9.40 -15.15 -2.64
N ASN A 269 9.18 -14.97 -3.94
CA ASN A 269 9.60 -13.75 -4.63
C ASN A 269 8.38 -12.89 -4.99
N ALA A 270 8.04 -11.97 -4.08
CA ALA A 270 6.81 -11.17 -4.12
C ALA A 270 5.55 -12.05 -4.28
N PRO A 271 5.21 -12.88 -3.28
CA PRO A 271 4.00 -13.71 -3.32
C PRO A 271 2.75 -12.81 -3.35
N SER A 272 1.79 -13.13 -4.21
CA SER A 272 0.66 -12.26 -4.52
C SER A 272 -0.69 -12.97 -4.36
N GLY A 273 -1.00 -13.88 -5.27
CA GLY A 273 -2.24 -14.64 -5.31
C GLY A 273 -2.09 -16.03 -4.71
N LEU A 274 -3.18 -16.55 -4.12
CA LEU A 274 -3.23 -17.90 -3.58
C LEU A 274 -4.57 -18.57 -3.84
N ALA A 275 -4.54 -19.90 -3.99
CA ALA A 275 -5.75 -20.72 -4.11
C ALA A 275 -5.48 -22.15 -3.63
N PHE A 276 -6.48 -22.77 -3.01
CA PHE A 276 -6.47 -24.19 -2.68
C PHE A 276 -7.13 -25.01 -3.77
N ASP A 277 -6.55 -26.15 -4.12
CA ASP A 277 -7.30 -27.19 -4.81
C ASP A 277 -8.14 -28.03 -3.82
N ARG A 278 -8.96 -28.93 -4.36
CA ARG A 278 -9.84 -29.80 -3.56
C ARG A 278 -9.08 -30.85 -2.74
N THR A 279 -7.82 -31.11 -3.07
CA THR A 279 -6.96 -32.06 -2.37
C THR A 279 -6.10 -31.40 -1.29
N GLY A 280 -6.20 -30.08 -1.12
CA GLY A 280 -5.52 -29.32 -0.09
C GLY A 280 -4.15 -28.80 -0.50
N HIS A 281 -3.75 -28.87 -1.77
CA HIS A 281 -2.55 -28.18 -2.23
C HIS A 281 -2.82 -26.68 -2.32
N LEU A 282 -1.93 -25.88 -1.75
CA LEU A 282 -1.95 -24.42 -1.86
C LEU A 282 -1.06 -23.99 -3.02
N TYR A 283 -1.61 -23.24 -3.96
CA TYR A 283 -0.89 -22.65 -5.08
C TYR A 283 -0.64 -21.18 -4.79
N ILE A 284 0.58 -20.70 -5.06
CA ILE A 284 1.02 -19.34 -4.77
C ILE A 284 1.63 -18.74 -6.03
N ALA A 285 1.10 -17.60 -6.47
CA ALA A 285 1.72 -16.81 -7.52
C ALA A 285 2.89 -16.00 -6.95
N ASN A 286 4.03 -16.06 -7.63
CA ASN A 286 5.21 -15.24 -7.31
C ASN A 286 5.43 -14.22 -8.42
N PHE A 287 5.10 -12.97 -8.12
CA PHE A 287 5.04 -11.90 -9.11
C PHE A 287 6.39 -11.68 -9.81
N ASN A 288 7.47 -11.62 -9.05
CA ASN A 288 8.80 -11.28 -9.57
C ASN A 288 9.51 -12.46 -10.24
N SER A 289 9.35 -13.68 -9.72
CA SER A 289 10.01 -14.86 -10.28
C SER A 289 9.25 -15.49 -11.45
N ASN A 290 8.08 -14.96 -11.80
CA ASN A 290 7.24 -15.48 -12.88
C ASN A 290 6.99 -16.99 -12.71
N SER A 291 6.64 -17.40 -11.48
CA SER A 291 6.41 -18.80 -11.12
C SER A 291 5.15 -18.97 -10.29
N ILE A 292 4.56 -20.16 -10.37
CA ILE A 292 3.55 -20.65 -9.43
C ILE A 292 4.21 -21.73 -8.59
N ASP A 293 4.22 -21.51 -7.27
CA ASP A 293 4.67 -22.50 -6.31
C ASP A 293 3.48 -23.29 -5.79
N ARG A 294 3.74 -24.52 -5.34
CA ARG A 294 2.76 -25.39 -4.67
C ARG A 294 3.30 -25.82 -3.33
N ILE A 295 2.48 -25.68 -2.29
CA ILE A 295 2.67 -26.30 -0.98
C ILE A 295 1.68 -27.45 -0.86
N SER A 296 2.20 -28.64 -0.60
CA SER A 296 1.39 -29.83 -0.37
C SER A 296 0.81 -29.87 1.05
N PRO A 297 -0.26 -30.67 1.29
CA PRO A 297 -0.84 -30.83 2.62
C PRO A 297 0.17 -31.25 3.70
N ASP A 298 1.25 -31.95 3.31
CA ASP A 298 2.36 -32.34 4.19
C ASP A 298 3.34 -31.18 4.50
N GLY A 299 3.12 -29.99 3.93
CA GLY A 299 3.96 -28.80 4.08
C GLY A 299 5.12 -28.72 3.09
N SER A 300 5.32 -29.72 2.22
CA SER A 300 6.40 -29.69 1.22
C SER A 300 6.14 -28.63 0.15
N ARG A 301 7.14 -27.79 -0.11
CA ARG A 301 7.10 -26.73 -1.13
C ARG A 301 7.86 -27.14 -2.39
N SER A 302 7.30 -26.84 -3.55
CA SER A 302 7.96 -26.99 -4.85
C SER A 302 7.50 -25.91 -5.84
N ILE A 303 8.31 -25.63 -6.87
CA ILE A 303 7.84 -24.85 -8.03
C ILE A 303 6.92 -25.77 -8.84
N PHE A 304 5.66 -25.39 -8.99
CA PHE A 304 4.68 -26.17 -9.74
C PHE A 304 4.72 -25.86 -11.24
N SER A 305 4.88 -24.58 -11.57
CA SER A 305 5.05 -24.15 -12.96
C SER A 305 5.85 -22.84 -13.01
N SER A 306 6.63 -22.67 -14.06
CA SER A 306 7.38 -21.46 -14.35
C SER A 306 7.58 -21.33 -15.86
N GLY A 307 8.10 -20.19 -16.31
CA GLY A 307 8.51 -20.01 -17.70
C GLY A 307 7.80 -18.87 -18.42
N ALA A 308 7.81 -18.93 -19.75
CA ALA A 308 7.47 -17.79 -20.61
C ALA A 308 6.00 -17.33 -20.53
N ASN A 309 5.10 -18.21 -20.12
CA ASN A 309 3.66 -17.92 -19.99
C ASN A 309 3.31 -17.07 -18.77
N PHE A 310 4.28 -16.74 -17.91
CA PHE A 310 4.07 -15.92 -16.74
C PHE A 310 4.84 -14.61 -16.84
N LYS A 311 4.12 -13.51 -16.64
CA LYS A 311 4.67 -12.15 -16.53
C LYS A 311 3.86 -11.38 -15.49
N GLY A 312 4.40 -11.30 -14.28
CA GLY A 312 3.71 -10.72 -13.14
C GLY A 312 2.45 -11.49 -12.75
N PRO A 313 2.53 -12.80 -12.45
CA PRO A 313 1.36 -13.56 -11.99
C PRO A 313 0.86 -12.97 -10.65
N ILE A 314 -0.44 -12.71 -10.56
CA ILE A 314 -1.03 -11.98 -9.43
C ILE A 314 -2.31 -12.60 -8.87
N GLY A 315 -3.21 -13.10 -9.73
CA GLY A 315 -4.43 -13.78 -9.34
C GLY A 315 -4.33 -15.27 -9.62
N VAL A 316 -4.91 -16.11 -8.75
CA VAL A 316 -4.94 -17.56 -8.91
C VAL A 316 -6.36 -18.06 -8.62
N ALA A 317 -6.91 -18.91 -9.49
CA ALA A 317 -8.13 -19.68 -9.23
C ALA A 317 -7.96 -21.12 -9.72
N ILE A 318 -8.79 -22.03 -9.23
CA ILE A 318 -8.66 -23.47 -9.49
C ILE A 318 -10.03 -24.05 -9.84
N ASP A 319 -10.09 -24.89 -10.87
CA ASP A 319 -11.33 -25.55 -11.28
C ASP A 319 -11.48 -26.94 -10.64
N ASP A 320 -12.65 -27.54 -10.87
CA ASP A 320 -13.02 -28.86 -10.37
C ASP A 320 -12.13 -30.00 -10.91
N SER A 321 -11.38 -29.75 -11.98
CA SER A 321 -10.42 -30.68 -12.57
C SER A 321 -8.97 -30.40 -12.14
N ASN A 322 -8.78 -29.55 -11.12
CA ASN A 322 -7.47 -29.11 -10.61
C ASN A 322 -6.60 -28.39 -11.65
N ASN A 323 -7.20 -27.75 -12.66
CA ASN A 323 -6.46 -26.79 -13.46
C ASN A 323 -6.32 -25.47 -12.70
N VAL A 324 -5.14 -24.89 -12.73
CA VAL A 324 -4.83 -23.61 -12.10
C VAL A 324 -4.89 -22.51 -13.15
N TYR A 325 -5.68 -21.47 -12.91
CA TYR A 325 -5.81 -20.30 -13.75
C TYR A 325 -5.08 -19.14 -13.11
N VAL A 326 -4.29 -18.43 -13.90
CA VAL A 326 -3.37 -17.39 -13.44
C VAL A 326 -3.61 -16.11 -14.23
N ALA A 327 -3.86 -15.01 -13.52
CA ALA A 327 -3.87 -13.68 -14.11
C ALA A 327 -2.44 -13.15 -14.14
N ASN A 328 -1.94 -12.83 -15.35
CA ASN A 328 -0.65 -12.21 -15.56
C ASN A 328 -0.85 -10.71 -15.73
N TYR A 329 -0.62 -9.96 -14.65
CA TYR A 329 -0.80 -8.52 -14.60
C TYR A 329 -0.03 -7.81 -15.71
N THR A 330 1.27 -8.11 -15.84
CA THR A 330 2.18 -7.39 -16.73
C THR A 330 1.94 -7.69 -18.20
N SER A 331 1.58 -8.93 -18.55
CA SER A 331 1.34 -9.30 -19.96
C SER A 331 -0.10 -9.15 -20.42
N GLY A 332 -1.06 -8.85 -19.53
CA GLY A 332 -2.47 -8.77 -19.92
C GLY A 332 -3.04 -10.10 -20.42
N THR A 333 -2.58 -11.22 -19.84
CA THR A 333 -2.97 -12.58 -20.26
C THR A 333 -3.51 -13.40 -19.11
N ILE A 334 -4.29 -14.42 -19.45
CA ILE A 334 -4.67 -15.51 -18.54
C ILE A 334 -3.96 -16.79 -18.98
N ALA A 335 -3.23 -17.41 -18.07
CA ALA A 335 -2.64 -18.73 -18.27
C ALA A 335 -3.47 -19.81 -17.55
N ARG A 336 -3.57 -21.00 -18.14
CA ARG A 336 -4.05 -22.22 -17.50
C ARG A 336 -2.90 -23.20 -17.35
N ILE A 337 -2.77 -23.78 -16.16
CA ILE A 337 -1.82 -24.82 -15.82
C ILE A 337 -2.61 -26.11 -15.57
N ASN A 338 -2.29 -27.18 -16.28
CA ASN A 338 -2.93 -28.48 -16.03
C ASN A 338 -2.36 -29.15 -14.76
N PRO A 339 -2.96 -30.24 -14.26
CA PRO A 339 -2.45 -30.95 -13.08
C PRO A 339 -0.99 -31.45 -13.21
N ALA A 340 -0.48 -31.61 -14.44
CA ALA A 340 0.91 -31.98 -14.71
C ALA A 340 1.90 -30.80 -14.66
N GLY A 341 1.44 -29.57 -14.33
CA GLY A 341 2.28 -28.37 -14.24
C GLY A 341 2.54 -27.67 -15.58
N ILE A 342 1.92 -28.13 -16.67
CA ILE A 342 2.11 -27.57 -18.02
C ILE A 342 1.21 -26.34 -18.18
N SER A 343 1.83 -25.18 -18.44
CA SER A 343 1.13 -23.91 -18.64
C SER A 343 0.82 -23.62 -20.11
N THR A 344 -0.32 -22.98 -20.34
CA THR A 344 -0.80 -22.55 -21.67
C THR A 344 -1.50 -21.19 -21.54
N ILE A 345 -1.25 -20.24 -22.45
CA ILE A 345 -2.06 -19.00 -22.51
C ILE A 345 -3.42 -19.34 -23.12
N ILE A 346 -4.48 -18.99 -22.40
CA ILE A 346 -5.86 -19.25 -22.83
C ILE A 346 -6.62 -17.97 -23.19
N GLY A 347 -6.11 -16.80 -22.79
CA GLY A 347 -6.72 -15.52 -23.10
C GLY A 347 -5.70 -14.38 -23.09
N THR A 348 -5.93 -13.38 -23.94
CA THR A 348 -5.07 -12.21 -24.14
C THR A 348 -5.92 -10.95 -24.23
N GLY A 349 -5.27 -9.78 -24.13
CA GLY A 349 -5.94 -8.49 -24.27
C GLY A 349 -6.64 -7.99 -22.99
N PHE A 350 -6.35 -8.62 -21.85
CA PHE A 350 -6.82 -8.13 -20.56
C PHE A 350 -6.01 -6.90 -20.16
N LYS A 351 -6.66 -5.91 -19.55
CA LYS A 351 -6.05 -4.66 -19.12
C LYS A 351 -5.69 -4.73 -17.63
N ALA A 352 -4.44 -5.04 -17.33
CA ALA A 352 -3.95 -5.30 -15.97
C ALA A 352 -4.87 -6.25 -15.16
N PRO A 353 -5.01 -7.53 -15.59
CA PRO A 353 -5.84 -8.50 -14.89
C PRO A 353 -5.27 -8.75 -13.49
N TYR A 354 -6.09 -8.61 -12.46
CA TYR A 354 -5.62 -8.55 -11.07
C TYR A 354 -6.12 -9.71 -10.21
N TYR A 355 -7.42 -9.97 -10.20
CA TYR A 355 -8.02 -11.10 -9.49
C TYR A 355 -8.85 -11.93 -10.46
N LEU A 356 -8.98 -13.22 -10.18
CA LEU A 356 -9.87 -14.09 -10.94
C LEU A 356 -10.58 -15.09 -10.04
N THR A 357 -11.79 -15.46 -10.43
CA THR A 357 -12.57 -16.53 -9.79
C THR A 357 -13.42 -17.24 -10.84
N MET A 358 -14.04 -18.36 -10.46
CA MET A 358 -14.93 -19.11 -11.35
C MET A 358 -16.31 -19.29 -10.74
N ASP A 359 -17.32 -19.28 -11.61
CA ASP A 359 -18.65 -19.76 -11.24
C ASP A 359 -18.76 -21.28 -11.36
N ARG A 360 -19.92 -21.83 -10.97
CA ARG A 360 -20.21 -23.27 -11.03
C ARG A 360 -20.24 -23.84 -12.44
N ASP A 361 -20.42 -22.99 -13.45
CA ASP A 361 -20.45 -23.40 -14.86
C ASP A 361 -19.04 -23.39 -15.49
N GLY A 362 -18.01 -23.03 -14.72
CA GLY A 362 -16.62 -22.94 -15.17
C GLY A 362 -16.30 -21.66 -15.95
N ASN A 363 -17.14 -20.61 -15.84
CA ASN A 363 -16.79 -19.32 -16.43
C ASN A 363 -15.83 -18.56 -15.51
N LEU A 364 -14.80 -17.97 -16.11
CA LEU A 364 -13.82 -17.16 -15.40
C LEU A 364 -14.31 -15.71 -15.31
N TYR A 365 -14.26 -15.12 -14.12
CA TYR A 365 -14.49 -13.69 -13.90
C TYR A 365 -13.18 -13.06 -13.50
N VAL A 366 -12.75 -12.03 -14.22
CA VAL A 366 -11.45 -11.38 -14.07
C VAL A 366 -11.65 -9.90 -13.79
N THR A 367 -11.04 -9.38 -12.73
CA THR A 367 -10.99 -7.93 -12.48
C THR A 367 -9.84 -7.31 -13.27
N GLN A 368 -10.08 -6.14 -13.84
CA GLN A 368 -9.13 -5.38 -14.65
C GLN A 368 -8.90 -4.01 -14.01
N GLN A 369 -7.65 -3.72 -13.65
CA GLN A 369 -7.33 -2.49 -12.92
C GLN A 369 -7.21 -1.26 -13.81
N ASP A 370 -6.81 -1.42 -15.07
CA ASP A 370 -6.59 -0.27 -15.94
C ASP A 370 -7.89 0.42 -16.38
N ASP A 371 -8.96 -0.35 -16.61
CA ASP A 371 -10.26 0.18 -17.00
C ASP A 371 -11.36 -0.02 -15.96
N ASN A 372 -10.99 -0.44 -14.75
CA ASN A 372 -11.88 -0.64 -13.60
C ASN A 372 -13.09 -1.54 -13.91
N SER A 373 -12.89 -2.59 -14.72
CA SER A 373 -13.95 -3.48 -15.16
C SER A 373 -13.83 -4.89 -14.58
N VAL A 374 -14.93 -5.65 -14.66
CA VAL A 374 -14.94 -7.09 -14.44
C VAL A 374 -15.42 -7.76 -15.71
N VAL A 375 -14.59 -8.64 -16.27
CA VAL A 375 -14.91 -9.35 -17.50
C VAL A 375 -15.18 -10.82 -17.22
N ARG A 376 -16.11 -11.40 -17.98
CA ARG A 376 -16.39 -12.82 -17.97
C ARG A 376 -15.77 -13.46 -19.21
N MET A 377 -14.99 -14.51 -19.02
CA MET A 377 -14.46 -15.37 -20.07
C MET A 377 -15.11 -16.75 -19.96
N SER A 378 -15.78 -17.17 -21.04
CA SER A 378 -16.35 -18.52 -21.12
C SER A 378 -15.27 -19.49 -21.58
N LEU A 379 -15.06 -20.59 -20.84
CA LEU A 379 -14.10 -21.62 -21.21
C LEU A 379 -14.79 -22.69 -22.08
N PRO A 380 -14.09 -23.26 -23.08
CA PRO A 380 -14.64 -24.33 -23.90
C PRO A 380 -15.02 -25.53 -23.01
N ARG A 381 -16.27 -25.99 -23.10
CA ARG A 381 -16.67 -27.24 -22.44
C ARG A 381 -16.01 -28.41 -23.18
N PRO A 382 -15.55 -29.46 -22.49
CA PRO A 382 -15.26 -30.73 -23.14
C PRO A 382 -16.52 -31.13 -23.91
N ALA A 383 -16.36 -31.43 -25.21
CA ALA A 383 -17.47 -31.98 -25.99
C ALA A 383 -17.98 -33.21 -25.21
N GLN A 384 -19.25 -33.19 -24.80
CA GLN A 384 -19.88 -34.40 -24.28
C GLN A 384 -19.71 -35.44 -25.37
N ALA A 385 -18.95 -36.51 -25.09
CA ALA A 385 -18.86 -37.63 -25.99
C ALA A 385 -20.30 -38.05 -26.25
N SER A 386 -20.80 -37.80 -27.47
CA SER A 386 -22.12 -38.19 -27.90
C SER A 386 -22.25 -39.67 -27.53
N ALA A 387 -23.11 -39.96 -26.56
CA ALA A 387 -23.44 -41.32 -26.22
C ALA A 387 -23.99 -41.95 -27.50
N ILE A 388 -23.16 -42.77 -28.15
CA ILE A 388 -23.61 -43.69 -29.17
C ILE A 388 -24.57 -44.61 -28.43
N LYS A 389 -25.87 -44.35 -28.59
CA LYS A 389 -26.90 -45.26 -28.11
C LYS A 389 -26.71 -46.59 -28.87
N PRO A 390 -26.64 -47.73 -28.17
CA PRO A 390 -26.47 -49.04 -28.79
C PRO A 390 -27.65 -49.43 -29.69
#